data_AF-A0A225WWQ3-F1
#
_entry.id   AF-A0A225WWQ3-F1
#
_cell.length_a   1.000
_cell.length_b   1.000
_cell.length_c   1.000
_cell.angle_alpha   90.00
_cell.angle_beta   90.00
_cell.angle_gamma   90.00
#
_symmetry.space_group_name_H-M   'P 1'
#
loop_
_entity.id
_entity.type
_entity.pdbx_description
1 polymer ?
#
loop_
_entity_poly.entity_id
_entity_poly.type
_entity_poly.pdbx_seq_one_letter_code
_entity_poly.pdbx_strand_id
1 'polypeptide(L)'
;MNVAQPGIAQFGLVIAGRPVITDFREIGPAHYVVDIIEPTQVTDLTFFLLPGSPVPPGFGAVLYFAVPALQNWQVLGTVFAEKPSAIFRTSWPTHPDVVGQPALQLGVSIESLDNVKNLGIEASGLEERKAFALKIAQDLFNYLSSFSTSNNQSYMTIPTNLLDRWMERFEAKYRRDPNFMMKIQ
;
A
#
# COMPACT_ATOMS: atom_id res chain seq x y z
N MET A 1 -12.26 38.92 12.80
CA MET A 1 -12.30 37.71 11.96
C MET A 1 -10.97 37.61 11.23
N ASN A 2 -10.04 36.79 11.74
CA ASN A 2 -8.81 36.49 11.01
C ASN A 2 -9.14 35.41 9.99
N VAL A 3 -9.34 35.82 8.74
CA VAL A 3 -9.41 34.88 7.62
C VAL A 3 -7.97 34.40 7.41
N ALA A 4 -7.68 33.15 7.75
CA ALA A 4 -6.39 32.55 7.45
C ALA A 4 -6.13 32.69 5.95
N GLN A 5 -5.00 33.29 5.57
CA GLN A 5 -4.58 33.33 4.17
C GLN A 5 -4.55 31.88 3.65
N PRO A 6 -5.08 31.59 2.45
CA PRO A 6 -4.98 30.25 1.90
C PRO A 6 -3.50 29.93 1.77
N GLY A 7 -3.03 28.99 2.58
CA GLY A 7 -1.67 28.48 2.49
C GLY A 7 -1.42 27.98 1.07
N ILE A 8 -0.23 28.26 0.54
CA ILE A 8 0.19 27.70 -0.75
C ILE A 8 0.15 26.18 -0.62
N ALA A 9 -0.48 25.49 -1.57
CA ALA A 9 -0.53 24.04 -1.58
C ALA A 9 0.89 23.46 -1.72
N GLN A 10 1.31 22.64 -0.75
CA GLN A 10 2.68 22.13 -0.64
C GLN A 10 2.84 20.71 -1.20
N PHE A 11 1.74 19.95 -1.15
CA PHE A 11 1.67 18.54 -1.51
C PHE A 11 0.40 18.27 -2.29
N GLY A 12 0.44 17.26 -3.15
CA GLY A 12 -0.70 16.74 -3.87
C GLY A 12 -0.88 15.25 -3.60
N LEU A 13 -2.14 14.85 -3.47
CA LEU A 13 -2.56 13.47 -3.32
C LEU A 13 -3.66 13.17 -4.34
N VAL A 14 -3.46 12.08 -5.10
CA VAL A 14 -4.42 11.56 -6.07
C VAL A 14 -4.80 10.16 -5.65
N ILE A 15 -6.11 9.96 -5.46
CA ILE A 15 -6.72 8.65 -5.30
C ILE A 15 -7.59 8.41 -6.53
N ALA A 16 -7.49 7.24 -7.14
CA ALA A 16 -8.27 6.92 -8.33
C ALA A 16 -9.77 7.12 -8.07
N GLY A 17 -10.44 7.86 -8.95
CA GLY A 17 -11.88 8.17 -8.83
C GLY A 17 -12.23 9.31 -7.86
N ARG A 18 -11.25 9.99 -7.25
CA ARG A 18 -11.48 11.12 -6.35
C ARG A 18 -10.85 12.42 -6.87
N PRO A 19 -11.36 13.60 -6.47
CA PRO A 19 -10.69 14.86 -6.72
C PRO A 19 -9.26 14.87 -6.16
N VAL A 20 -8.39 15.68 -6.77
CA VAL A 20 -7.04 15.92 -6.23
C VAL A 20 -7.16 16.60 -4.87
N ILE A 21 -6.41 16.09 -3.90
CA ILE A 21 -6.36 16.61 -2.53
C ILE A 21 -5.06 17.40 -2.38
N THR A 22 -5.17 18.64 -1.90
CA THR A 22 -4.02 19.56 -1.71
C THR A 22 -4.08 20.34 -0.39
N ASP A 23 -5.18 20.21 0.34
CA ASP A 23 -5.52 20.91 1.57
C ASP A 23 -5.00 20.19 2.82
N PHE A 24 -3.72 19.82 2.79
CA PHE A 24 -3.03 19.26 3.94
C PHE A 24 -2.98 20.27 5.08
N ARG A 25 -3.46 19.87 6.26
CA ARG A 25 -3.40 20.69 7.47
C ARG A 25 -2.06 20.52 8.15
N GLU A 26 -1.32 21.62 8.29
CA GLU A 26 -0.12 21.66 9.13
C GLU A 26 -0.49 21.52 10.61
N ILE A 27 0.15 20.58 11.29
CA ILE A 27 -0.04 20.31 12.73
C ILE A 27 1.24 20.51 13.54
N GLY A 28 2.36 20.80 12.85
CA GLY A 28 3.64 21.15 13.44
C GLY A 28 4.65 21.53 12.35
N PRO A 29 5.85 22.00 12.73
CA PRO A 29 6.82 22.64 11.82
C PRO A 29 7.32 21.81 10.62
N ALA A 30 6.98 20.52 10.58
CA ALA A 30 7.37 19.56 9.54
C ALA A 30 6.32 18.44 9.38
N HIS A 31 5.11 18.66 9.92
CA HIS A 31 4.09 17.63 10.07
C HIS A 31 2.76 18.12 9.51
N TYR A 32 2.20 17.34 8.60
CA TYR A 32 0.97 17.67 7.89
C TYR A 32 0.03 16.47 7.90
N VAL A 33 -1.28 16.71 7.90
CA VAL A 33 -2.28 15.64 7.89
C VAL A 33 -3.44 15.95 6.95
N VAL A 34 -4.05 14.88 6.44
CA VAL A 34 -5.32 14.92 5.70
C VAL A 34 -6.13 13.67 6.01
N ASP A 35 -7.45 13.81 6.02
CA ASP A 35 -8.34 12.68 6.29
C ASP A 35 -8.75 11.99 4.98
N ILE A 36 -8.68 10.66 4.99
CA ILE A 36 -9.07 9.80 3.86
C ILE A 36 -10.34 9.04 4.23
N ILE A 37 -11.43 9.38 3.55
CA ILE A 37 -12.74 8.74 3.72
C ILE A 37 -12.77 7.39 3.00
N GLU A 38 -13.50 6.41 3.52
CA GLU A 38 -13.65 5.06 2.93
C GLU A 38 -12.29 4.44 2.51
N PRO A 39 -11.34 4.27 3.44
CA PRO A 39 -9.98 3.84 3.10
C PRO A 39 -9.90 2.44 2.50
N THR A 40 -10.90 1.59 2.75
CA THR A 40 -10.98 0.24 2.17
C THR A 40 -11.25 0.24 0.66
N GLN A 41 -11.63 1.38 0.07
CA GLN A 41 -11.75 1.53 -1.38
C GLN A 41 -10.45 2.04 -2.05
N VAL A 42 -9.43 2.39 -1.26
CA VAL A 42 -8.19 2.99 -1.76
C VAL A 42 -7.12 1.90 -1.82
N THR A 43 -6.91 1.29 -2.99
CA THR A 43 -5.86 0.26 -3.18
C THR A 43 -4.48 0.87 -3.38
N ASP A 44 -4.44 1.94 -4.17
CA ASP A 44 -3.24 2.65 -4.55
C ASP A 44 -3.53 4.16 -4.48
N LEU A 45 -2.55 4.93 -4.05
CA LEU A 45 -2.59 6.38 -4.06
C LEU A 45 -1.31 6.95 -4.66
N THR A 46 -1.39 8.12 -5.26
CA THR A 46 -0.24 8.85 -5.79
C THR A 46 -0.02 10.08 -4.93
N PHE A 47 1.17 10.21 -4.37
CA PHE A 47 1.56 11.41 -3.62
C PHE A 47 2.71 12.11 -4.32
N PHE A 48 2.68 13.44 -4.33
CA PHE A 48 3.68 14.25 -5.00
C PHE A 48 3.89 15.61 -4.34
N LEU A 49 5.09 16.15 -4.53
CA LEU A 49 5.47 17.48 -4.09
C LEU A 49 4.99 18.52 -5.12
N LEU A 50 4.35 19.59 -4.66
CA LEU A 50 3.97 20.72 -5.51
C LEU A 50 5.12 21.74 -5.62
N PRO A 51 5.10 22.63 -6.62
CA PRO A 51 6.04 23.75 -6.67
C PRO A 51 5.96 24.57 -5.38
N GLY A 52 7.11 24.81 -4.72
CA GLY A 52 7.16 25.48 -3.42
C GLY A 52 6.99 24.55 -2.21
N SER A 53 7.09 23.24 -2.41
CA SER A 53 7.12 22.26 -1.32
C SER A 53 8.18 22.61 -0.26
N PRO A 54 7.88 22.41 1.05
CA PRO A 54 8.81 22.67 2.15
C PRO A 54 9.92 21.63 2.27
N VAL A 55 9.94 20.57 1.44
CA VAL A 55 10.95 19.51 1.51
C VAL A 55 12.26 20.00 0.88
N PRO A 56 13.31 20.25 1.67
CA PRO A 56 14.60 20.70 1.13
C PRO A 56 15.40 19.52 0.54
N PRO A 57 16.44 19.80 -0.27
CA PRO A 57 17.40 18.78 -0.68
C PRO A 57 18.03 18.09 0.55
N GLY A 58 18.18 16.76 0.48
CA GLY A 58 18.70 15.98 1.61
C GLY A 58 17.64 15.49 2.60
N PHE A 59 16.36 15.78 2.36
CA PHE A 59 15.22 15.37 3.16
C PHE A 59 14.18 14.64 2.30
N GLY A 60 13.35 13.83 2.95
CA GLY A 60 12.20 13.16 2.34
C GLY A 60 10.91 13.47 3.07
N ALA A 61 9.81 13.53 2.33
CA ALA A 61 8.47 13.49 2.89
C ALA A 61 8.08 12.03 3.11
N VAL A 62 8.01 11.62 4.37
CA VAL A 62 7.58 10.28 4.80
C VAL A 62 6.07 10.31 5.02
N LEU A 63 5.38 9.38 4.37
CA LEU A 63 3.95 9.18 4.49
C LEU A 63 3.68 8.17 5.60
N TYR A 64 2.81 8.54 6.52
CA TYR A 64 2.27 7.67 7.55
C TYR A 64 0.75 7.60 7.43
N PHE A 65 0.15 6.54 7.96
CA PHE A 65 -1.30 6.48 8.15
C PHE A 65 -1.63 5.98 9.56
N ALA A 66 -2.76 6.45 10.10
CA ALA A 66 -3.30 5.94 11.35
C ALA A 66 -4.83 6.03 11.32
N VAL A 67 -5.48 5.11 12.02
CA VAL A 67 -6.89 5.26 12.36
C VAL A 67 -6.99 6.22 13.55
N PRO A 68 -7.76 7.32 13.47
CA PRO A 68 -7.78 8.37 14.50
C PRO A 68 -8.06 7.86 15.92
N ALA A 69 -8.90 6.84 16.05
CA ALA A 69 -9.25 6.25 17.35
C ALA A 69 -8.12 5.41 17.97
N LEU A 70 -7.22 4.86 17.14
CA LEU A 70 -6.15 3.96 17.57
C LEU A 70 -4.81 4.70 17.74
N GLN A 71 -4.59 5.78 16.99
CA GLN A 71 -3.34 6.56 16.96
C GLN A 71 -2.07 5.72 16.73
N ASN A 72 -2.22 4.52 16.16
CA ASN A 72 -1.12 3.66 15.75
C ASN A 72 -0.65 4.06 14.34
N TRP A 73 0.40 4.89 14.28
CA TRP A 73 0.95 5.39 13.02
C TRP A 73 1.88 4.37 12.36
N GLN A 74 1.59 4.06 11.11
CA GLN A 74 2.36 3.13 10.30
C GLN A 74 2.89 3.83 9.05
N VAL A 75 4.09 3.45 8.63
CA VAL A 75 4.72 4.00 7.44
C VAL A 75 4.05 3.44 6.18
N LEU A 76 3.67 4.34 5.27
CA LEU A 76 3.18 4.00 3.93
C LEU A 76 4.29 4.07 2.88
N GLY A 77 5.16 5.08 2.98
CA GLY A 77 6.16 5.32 1.93
C GLY A 77 6.89 6.64 2.07
N THR A 78 7.70 7.00 1.06
CA THR A 78 8.45 8.26 1.06
C THR A 78 8.63 8.81 -0.36
N VAL A 79 8.69 10.14 -0.48
CA VAL A 79 9.11 10.87 -1.69
C VAL A 79 10.21 11.87 -1.34
N PHE A 80 11.06 12.20 -2.31
CA PHE A 80 12.22 13.07 -2.13
C PHE A 80 12.15 14.26 -3.08
N ALA A 81 12.94 15.31 -2.85
CA ALA A 81 13.02 16.44 -3.78
C ALA A 81 13.47 15.99 -5.19
N GLU A 82 14.41 15.04 -5.27
CA GLU A 82 14.96 14.48 -6.51
C GLU A 82 14.01 13.45 -7.16
N LYS A 83 13.10 12.88 -6.36
CA LYS A 83 12.05 11.96 -6.80
C LYS A 83 10.71 12.43 -6.22
N PRO A 84 10.12 13.50 -6.79
CA PRO A 84 9.06 14.29 -6.16
C PRO A 84 7.69 13.62 -6.19
N SER A 85 7.55 12.43 -6.76
CA SER A 85 6.28 11.72 -6.84
C SER A 85 6.48 10.22 -6.80
N ALA A 86 5.53 9.52 -6.18
CA ALA A 86 5.46 8.07 -6.23
C ALA A 86 4.02 7.56 -6.05
N ILE A 87 3.81 6.31 -6.47
CA ILE A 87 2.57 5.57 -6.28
C ILE A 87 2.80 4.58 -5.14
N PHE A 88 1.87 4.53 -4.19
CA PHE A 88 1.94 3.70 -3.00
C PHE A 88 0.74 2.75 -2.96
N ARG A 89 1.02 1.47 -2.77
CA ARG A 89 0.01 0.47 -2.45
C ARG A 89 -0.28 0.53 -0.96
N THR A 90 -1.54 0.68 -0.59
CA THR A 90 -1.92 1.00 0.79
C THR A 90 -2.12 -0.22 1.67
N SER A 91 -2.51 -1.35 1.09
CA SER A 91 -2.95 -2.56 1.81
C SER A 91 -4.09 -2.33 2.81
N TRP A 92 -4.70 -1.14 2.85
CA TRP A 92 -5.81 -0.76 3.72
C TRP A 92 -7.06 -1.64 3.59
N PRO A 93 -7.47 -2.12 2.40
CA PRO A 93 -8.64 -2.99 2.27
C PRO A 93 -8.53 -4.31 3.05
N THR A 94 -7.31 -4.72 3.40
CA THR A 94 -7.01 -5.95 4.15
C THR A 94 -6.34 -5.67 5.51
N HIS A 95 -6.14 -4.40 5.88
CA HIS A 95 -5.41 -4.04 7.09
C HIS A 95 -6.32 -4.15 8.33
N PRO A 96 -5.96 -4.93 9.37
CA PRO A 96 -6.83 -5.19 10.52
C PRO A 96 -7.36 -3.92 11.22
N ASP A 97 -6.50 -2.93 11.42
CA ASP A 97 -6.89 -1.68 12.07
C ASP A 97 -7.84 -0.83 11.22
N VAL A 98 -7.75 -0.92 9.89
CA VAL A 98 -8.43 -0.03 8.93
C VAL A 98 -9.77 -0.60 8.46
N VAL A 99 -9.89 -1.93 8.38
CA VAL A 99 -11.13 -2.59 7.96
C VAL A 99 -12.27 -2.20 8.90
N GLY A 100 -13.37 -1.72 8.32
CA GLY A 100 -14.55 -1.27 9.08
C GLY A 100 -14.47 0.17 9.59
N GLN A 101 -13.36 0.88 9.37
CA GLN A 101 -13.25 2.30 9.73
C GLN A 101 -13.80 3.20 8.61
N PRO A 102 -14.60 4.22 8.96
CA PRO A 102 -15.17 5.14 7.96
C PRO A 102 -14.13 6.09 7.37
N ALA A 103 -13.04 6.35 8.11
CA ALA A 103 -11.96 7.23 7.70
C ALA A 103 -10.65 6.81 8.37
N LEU A 104 -9.54 7.20 7.75
CA LEU A 104 -8.21 7.21 8.38
C LEU A 104 -7.55 8.57 8.18
N GLN A 105 -6.49 8.84 8.92
CA GLN A 105 -5.66 10.02 8.73
C GLN A 105 -4.36 9.64 8.03
N LEU A 106 -4.05 10.34 6.94
CA LEU A 106 -2.76 10.30 6.27
C LEU A 106 -1.91 11.45 6.81
N GLY A 107 -0.69 11.14 7.24
CA GLY A 107 0.28 12.09 7.77
C GLY A 107 1.51 12.19 6.86
N VAL A 108 2.09 13.37 6.80
CA VAL A 108 3.36 13.66 6.12
C VAL A 108 4.33 14.22 7.15
N SER A 109 5.50 13.59 7.27
CA SER A 109 6.61 14.07 8.10
C SER A 109 7.80 14.37 7.21
N ILE A 110 8.44 15.53 7.37
CA ILE A 110 9.67 15.85 6.65
C ILE A 110 10.86 15.38 7.49
N GLU A 111 11.61 14.41 6.98
CA GLU A 111 12.70 13.76 7.70
C GLU A 111 14.01 13.78 6.90
N SER A 112 15.15 13.73 7.59
CA SER A 112 16.46 13.64 6.93
C SER A 112 16.62 12.30 6.22
N LEU A 113 17.44 12.26 5.15
CA LEU A 113 17.74 11.02 4.43
C LEU A 113 18.25 9.89 5.35
N ASP A 114 19.01 10.20 6.38
CA ASP A 114 19.52 9.19 7.33
C ASP A 114 18.39 8.54 8.13
N ASN A 115 17.41 9.33 8.58
CA ASN A 115 16.23 8.80 9.26
C ASN A 115 15.39 7.94 8.31
N VAL A 116 15.17 8.40 7.08
CA VAL A 116 14.39 7.66 6.08
C VAL A 116 15.02 6.30 5.76
N LYS A 117 16.35 6.22 5.68
CA LYS A 117 17.07 4.93 5.49
C LYS A 117 16.85 3.98 6.66
N ASN A 118 16.83 4.50 7.88
CA ASN A 118 16.59 3.69 9.08
C ASN A 118 15.15 3.14 9.16
N LEU A 119 14.20 3.76 8.45
CA LEU A 119 12.82 3.28 8.36
C LEU A 119 12.65 2.07 7.41
N GLY A 120 13.67 1.68 6.63
CA GLY A 120 13.62 0.47 5.79
C GLY A 120 12.62 0.51 4.63
N ILE A 121 12.12 1.69 4.27
CA ILE A 121 10.97 1.87 3.36
C ILE A 121 11.25 1.36 1.94
N GLU A 122 12.50 1.45 1.48
CA GLU A 122 12.89 1.10 0.11
C GLU A 122 12.79 -0.42 -0.20
N ALA A 123 12.74 -1.28 0.83
CA ALA A 123 12.66 -2.73 0.68
C ALA A 123 11.24 -3.27 0.48
N SER A 124 10.21 -2.47 0.81
CA SER A 124 8.82 -2.94 0.93
C SER A 124 8.24 -3.49 -0.39
N GLY A 125 8.44 -2.80 -1.52
CA GLY A 125 7.84 -3.21 -2.80
C GLY A 125 8.46 -4.48 -3.42
N LEU A 126 9.74 -4.76 -3.18
CA LEU A 126 10.38 -5.99 -3.69
C LEU A 126 10.00 -7.20 -2.83
N GLU A 127 9.98 -7.03 -1.52
CA GLU A 127 9.54 -8.07 -0.58
C GLU A 127 8.07 -8.42 -0.78
N GLU A 128 7.20 -7.44 -1.01
CA GLU A 128 5.79 -7.67 -1.28
C GLU A 128 5.57 -8.47 -2.57
N ARG A 129 6.30 -8.15 -3.66
CA ARG A 129 6.27 -8.93 -4.90
C ARG A 129 6.76 -10.36 -4.70
N LYS A 130 7.81 -10.55 -3.91
CA LYS A 130 8.33 -11.87 -3.55
C LYS A 130 7.31 -12.66 -2.74
N ALA A 131 6.70 -12.05 -1.72
CA ALA A 131 5.65 -12.67 -0.92
C ALA A 131 4.43 -13.07 -1.75
N PHE A 132 4.03 -12.21 -2.69
CA PHE A 132 2.95 -12.49 -3.65
C PHE A 132 3.28 -13.70 -4.54
N ALA A 133 4.50 -13.76 -5.11
CA ALA A 133 4.94 -14.89 -5.91
C ALA A 133 4.98 -16.21 -5.11
N LEU A 134 5.43 -16.15 -3.85
CA LEU A 134 5.42 -17.31 -2.94
C LEU A 134 4.01 -17.80 -2.64
N LYS A 135 3.04 -16.90 -2.46
CA LYS A 135 1.62 -17.28 -2.28
C LYS A 135 1.04 -17.96 -3.54
N ILE A 136 1.39 -17.49 -4.74
CA ILE A 136 1.01 -18.16 -5.99
C ILE A 136 1.55 -19.59 -6.02
N ALA A 137 2.85 -19.76 -5.71
CA ALA A 137 3.48 -21.07 -5.69
C ALA A 137 2.83 -22.01 -4.64
N GLN A 138 2.45 -21.47 -3.47
CA GLN A 138 1.79 -22.25 -2.43
C GLN A 138 0.36 -22.67 -2.83
N ASP A 139 -0.44 -21.80 -3.46
CA ASP A 139 -1.77 -22.18 -3.95
C ASP A 139 -1.68 -23.27 -5.02
N LEU A 140 -0.72 -23.15 -5.95
CA LEU A 140 -0.43 -24.19 -6.93
C LEU A 140 -0.05 -25.51 -6.26
N PHE A 141 0.88 -25.49 -5.31
CA PHE A 141 1.30 -26.68 -4.58
C PHE A 141 0.14 -27.36 -3.85
N ASN A 142 -0.68 -26.57 -3.15
CA ASN A 142 -1.87 -27.07 -2.43
C ASN A 142 -2.87 -27.70 -3.40
N TYR A 143 -3.09 -27.07 -4.56
CA TYR A 143 -3.96 -27.62 -5.59
C TYR A 143 -3.43 -28.94 -6.13
N LEU A 144 -2.17 -29.00 -6.57
CA LEU A 144 -1.56 -30.22 -7.10
C LEU A 144 -1.55 -31.36 -6.06
N SER A 145 -1.22 -31.03 -4.81
CA SER A 145 -1.22 -32.00 -3.70
C SER A 145 -2.61 -32.57 -3.41
N SER A 146 -3.69 -31.80 -3.64
CA SER A 146 -5.06 -32.29 -3.42
C SER A 146 -5.49 -33.42 -4.35
N PHE A 147 -4.80 -33.60 -5.48
CA PHE A 147 -5.02 -34.71 -6.42
C PHE A 147 -3.98 -35.82 -6.26
N SER A 148 -3.00 -35.65 -5.37
CA SER A 148 -2.01 -36.68 -5.11
C SER A 148 -2.68 -37.87 -4.41
N THR A 149 -2.70 -39.02 -5.07
CA THR A 149 -3.09 -40.27 -4.44
C THR A 149 -1.85 -40.84 -3.77
N SER A 150 -1.88 -40.99 -2.44
CA SER A 150 -0.80 -41.58 -1.65
C SER A 150 -0.64 -43.07 -1.99
N ASN A 151 0.05 -43.37 -3.08
CA ASN A 151 0.68 -44.68 -3.27
C ASN A 151 2.07 -44.63 -2.64
N ASN A 152 2.52 -45.75 -2.06
CA ASN A 152 3.81 -45.94 -1.34
C ASN A 152 5.09 -45.71 -2.18
N GLN A 153 5.09 -44.78 -3.14
CA GLN A 153 6.19 -44.45 -4.02
C GLN A 153 6.62 -43.00 -3.82
N SER A 154 7.93 -42.75 -3.89
CA SER A 154 8.58 -41.45 -3.63
C SER A 154 8.30 -40.36 -4.69
N TYR A 155 7.37 -40.59 -5.62
CA TYR A 155 7.04 -39.64 -6.69
C TYR A 155 5.52 -39.46 -6.83
N MET A 156 5.10 -38.21 -7.00
CA MET A 156 3.71 -37.83 -7.20
C MET A 156 3.36 -37.99 -8.69
N THR A 157 2.37 -38.84 -8.99
CA THR A 157 1.84 -38.96 -10.37
C THR A 157 0.67 -37.99 -10.51
N ILE A 158 0.81 -36.99 -11.38
CA ILE A 158 -0.20 -35.94 -11.58
C ILE A 158 -0.69 -36.01 -13.03
N PRO A 159 -2.03 -36.04 -13.27
CA PRO A 159 -2.58 -35.88 -14.61
C PRO A 159 -2.10 -34.59 -15.28
N THR A 160 -1.72 -34.65 -16.56
CA THR A 160 -1.14 -33.52 -17.30
C THR A 160 -2.07 -32.32 -17.45
N ASN A 161 -3.39 -32.52 -17.39
CA ASN A 161 -4.40 -31.47 -17.50
C ASN A 161 -4.65 -30.69 -16.21
N LEU A 162 -4.00 -31.04 -15.09
CA LEU A 162 -4.22 -30.32 -13.83
C LEU A 162 -3.75 -28.88 -13.89
N LEU A 163 -2.63 -28.62 -14.57
CA LEU A 163 -2.08 -27.27 -14.64
C LEU A 163 -3.02 -26.34 -15.40
N ASP A 164 -3.60 -26.82 -16.50
CA ASP A 164 -4.59 -26.07 -17.29
C ASP A 164 -5.83 -25.76 -16.44
N ARG A 165 -6.34 -26.75 -15.69
CA ARG A 165 -7.50 -26.57 -14.79
C ARG A 165 -7.21 -25.61 -13.64
N TRP A 166 -6.00 -25.67 -13.09
CA TRP A 166 -5.57 -24.71 -12.07
C TRP A 166 -5.52 -23.30 -12.64
N MET A 167 -4.97 -23.13 -13.83
CA MET A 167 -4.86 -21.83 -14.51
C MET A 167 -6.24 -21.23 -14.77
N GLU A 168 -7.19 -21.99 -15.29
CA GLU A 168 -8.57 -21.54 -15.49
C GLU A 168 -9.23 -21.10 -14.17
N ARG A 169 -9.04 -21.89 -13.09
CA ARG A 169 -9.55 -21.55 -11.75
C ARG A 169 -8.89 -20.29 -11.21
N PHE A 170 -7.59 -20.13 -11.40
CA PHE A 170 -6.83 -18.97 -10.97
C PHE A 170 -7.34 -17.71 -11.68
N GLU A 171 -7.47 -17.76 -13.01
CA GLU A 171 -7.97 -16.64 -13.81
C GLU A 171 -9.38 -16.24 -13.40
N ALA A 172 -10.28 -17.21 -13.17
CA ALA A 172 -11.63 -16.94 -12.72
C ALA A 172 -11.67 -16.22 -11.36
N LYS A 173 -10.80 -16.63 -10.42
CA LYS A 173 -10.66 -15.97 -9.11
C LYS A 173 -10.07 -14.56 -9.26
N TYR A 174 -9.02 -14.41 -10.07
CA TYR A 174 -8.35 -13.13 -10.29
C TYR A 174 -9.28 -12.11 -10.95
N ARG A 175 -10.07 -12.51 -11.95
CA ARG A 175 -11.08 -11.64 -12.58
C ARG A 175 -12.13 -11.16 -11.59
N ARG A 176 -12.47 -12.00 -10.61
CA ARG A 176 -13.48 -11.68 -9.59
C ARG A 176 -12.95 -10.77 -8.50
N ASP A 177 -11.70 -10.96 -8.11
CA ASP A 177 -11.04 -10.15 -7.08
C ASP A 177 -9.53 -10.11 -7.35
N PRO A 178 -8.99 -9.00 -7.89
CA PRO A 178 -7.56 -8.85 -8.14
C PRO A 178 -6.69 -9.01 -6.88
N ASN A 179 -7.27 -8.79 -5.70
CA ASN A 179 -6.58 -8.87 -4.40
C ASN A 179 -6.83 -10.19 -3.67
N PHE A 180 -7.40 -11.22 -4.33
CA PHE A 180 -7.80 -12.46 -3.67
C PHE A 180 -6.64 -13.18 -2.97
N MET A 181 -5.41 -13.03 -3.46
CA MET A 181 -4.20 -13.64 -2.87
C MET A 181 -3.59 -12.82 -1.73
N MET A 182 -3.98 -11.55 -1.59
CA MET A 182 -3.50 -10.71 -0.49
C MET A 182 -4.25 -10.96 0.81
N LYS A 183 -5.49 -11.47 0.72
CA LYS A 183 -6.30 -11.87 1.88
C LYS A 183 -5.64 -13.05 2.60
N ILE A 184 -5.38 -12.88 3.89
CA ILE A 184 -4.90 -13.95 4.78
C ILE A 184 -6.09 -14.91 4.98
N GLN A 185 -5.90 -16.20 4.68
CA GLN A 185 -6.84 -17.28 4.98
C GLN A 185 -6.74 -17.69 6.45
#